data_AF-A0A8D0GBW0-F1
#
_entry.id   AF-A0A8D0GBW0-F1
#
_cell.length_a   1.000
_cell.length_b   1.000
_cell.length_c   1.000
_cell.angle_alpha   90.00
_cell.angle_beta   90.00
_cell.angle_gamma   90.00
#
_symmetry.space_group_name_H-M   'P 1'
#
loop_
_entity.id
_entity.type
_entity.pdbx_description
1 polymer ?
#
loop_
_entity_poly.entity_id
_entity_poly.type
_entity_poly.pdbx_seq_one_letter_code
_entity_poly.pdbx_strand_id
1 'polypeptide(L)'
;MGPMLDAATRKPIWRHEILDADGICSPGEKVENKQVLVNKSMPTVTQTPLEGSSVPQQPQYKDVPVTYKGATDSYIEKVMISSNAEDAFLIKILLRQTRRPEIGDKFSSRHGQKGVCGLIVPQEDMPFCDTGICPDIVMNPHGFPSRMTVGKLIELLAGKAGVLDGRFHYGTAFGGSKVKDVCEDLIRHGYNYLGKDYVTSGITGEPLEAYIYFGPVYYQKLKHMVLDKMHARARGPRAVLTRQPTEGRSRDGGLRLGEMERDCLIGYGASMLLLERLMISSDAFEVDVCGQCGLLGYSGWCHYCKSSCHVSSLRIPYACKLLFQELQSMNIIPRLKLAKYNE
;
A
#
# COMPACT_ATOMS: atom_id res chain seq x y z
N MET A 1 -32.59 -8.42 -9.55
CA MET A 1 -31.28 -7.88 -9.98
C MET A 1 -30.28 -9.03 -10.06
N GLY A 2 -30.62 -10.11 -10.77
CA GLY A 2 -29.71 -11.25 -10.91
C GLY A 2 -28.51 -10.92 -11.80
N PRO A 3 -27.54 -11.83 -11.92
CA PRO A 3 -26.39 -11.63 -12.79
C PRO A 3 -26.84 -11.43 -14.25
N MET A 4 -26.24 -10.45 -14.91
CA MET A 4 -26.41 -10.26 -16.35
C MET A 4 -25.81 -11.45 -17.10
N LEU A 5 -26.64 -12.11 -17.92
CA LEU A 5 -26.22 -13.23 -18.75
C LEU A 5 -25.78 -12.73 -20.13
N ASP A 6 -24.72 -13.33 -20.66
CA ASP A 6 -24.32 -13.16 -22.04
C ASP A 6 -25.34 -13.86 -22.97
N ALA A 7 -25.71 -13.17 -24.05
CA ALA A 7 -26.73 -13.62 -25.00
C ALA A 7 -26.30 -14.88 -25.77
N ALA A 8 -24.99 -15.04 -26.04
CA ALA A 8 -24.46 -16.16 -26.79
C ALA A 8 -24.26 -17.40 -25.91
N THR A 9 -23.64 -17.24 -24.75
CA THR A 9 -23.24 -18.38 -23.89
C THR A 9 -24.26 -18.73 -22.83
N ARG A 10 -25.26 -17.88 -22.58
CA ARG A 10 -26.23 -17.99 -21.47
C ARG A 10 -25.58 -18.07 -20.08
N LYS A 11 -24.30 -17.73 -19.97
CA LYS A 11 -23.54 -17.68 -18.71
C LYS A 11 -23.46 -16.22 -18.21
N PRO A 12 -23.29 -16.01 -16.89
CA PRO A 12 -23.08 -14.66 -16.37
C PRO A 12 -21.83 -14.04 -17.01
N ILE A 13 -21.89 -12.75 -17.30
CA ILE A 13 -20.70 -12.00 -17.74
C ILE A 13 -19.62 -12.10 -16.65
N TRP A 14 -18.34 -12.08 -17.03
CA TRP A 14 -17.23 -12.17 -16.07
C TRP A 14 -17.36 -11.20 -14.88
N ARG A 15 -17.88 -9.99 -15.12
CA ARG A 15 -18.09 -8.98 -14.08
C ARG A 15 -19.09 -9.41 -12.99
N HIS A 16 -20.04 -10.27 -13.34
CA HIS A 16 -21.13 -10.79 -12.50
C HIS A 16 -21.01 -12.30 -12.26
N GLU A 17 -19.85 -12.89 -12.59
CA GLU A 17 -19.64 -14.34 -12.54
C GLU A 17 -19.85 -14.91 -11.14
N ILE A 18 -19.44 -14.15 -10.13
CA ILE A 18 -19.45 -14.56 -8.72
C ILE A 18 -20.74 -14.22 -7.96
N LEU A 19 -21.73 -13.70 -8.68
CA LEU A 19 -23.00 -13.27 -8.09
C LEU A 19 -23.99 -14.43 -8.07
N ASP A 20 -24.65 -14.61 -6.93
CA ASP A 20 -25.77 -15.52 -6.80
C ASP A 20 -27.04 -14.92 -7.44
N ALA A 21 -28.12 -15.70 -7.48
CA ALA A 21 -29.39 -15.34 -8.11
C ALA A 21 -30.01 -14.04 -7.54
N ASP A 22 -29.69 -13.68 -6.29
CA ASP A 22 -30.14 -12.47 -5.62
C ASP A 22 -29.34 -11.20 -5.99
N GLY A 23 -28.21 -11.35 -6.69
CA GLY A 23 -27.31 -10.26 -7.07
C GLY A 23 -26.27 -9.91 -5.99
N ILE A 24 -26.11 -10.74 -4.96
CA ILE A 24 -25.07 -10.67 -3.93
C ILE A 24 -24.07 -11.80 -4.19
N CYS A 25 -22.80 -11.58 -3.88
CA CYS A 25 -21.78 -12.60 -4.09
C CYS A 25 -21.94 -13.83 -3.18
N SER A 26 -21.58 -15.02 -3.67
CA SER A 26 -21.74 -16.28 -2.92
C SER A 26 -20.54 -16.60 -2.01
N PRO A 27 -20.73 -17.08 -0.76
CA PRO A 27 -19.64 -17.59 0.08
C PRO A 27 -18.92 -18.79 -0.53
N GLY A 28 -17.58 -18.78 -0.46
CA GLY A 28 -16.70 -19.82 -0.98
C GLY A 28 -16.06 -19.46 -2.32
N GLU A 29 -16.62 -18.51 -3.06
CA GLU A 29 -16.12 -18.15 -4.37
C GLU A 29 -14.90 -17.22 -4.31
N LYS A 30 -14.07 -17.35 -5.34
CA LYS A 30 -12.87 -16.55 -5.56
C LYS A 30 -13.25 -15.29 -6.34
N VAL A 31 -12.96 -14.14 -5.76
CA VAL A 31 -13.17 -12.82 -6.35
C VAL A 31 -11.87 -12.27 -6.92
N GLU A 32 -11.93 -11.88 -8.18
CA GLU A 32 -10.85 -11.26 -8.91
C GLU A 32 -11.05 -9.74 -9.06
N ASN A 33 -9.98 -9.04 -9.42
CA ASN A 33 -9.99 -7.58 -9.49
C ASN A 33 -11.10 -7.05 -10.43
N LYS A 34 -11.89 -6.07 -9.97
CA LYS A 34 -13.02 -5.44 -10.69
C LYS A 34 -14.29 -6.30 -10.86
N GLN A 35 -14.36 -7.49 -10.29
CA GLN A 35 -15.64 -8.22 -10.20
C GLN A 35 -16.60 -7.54 -9.20
N VAL A 36 -17.91 -7.72 -9.41
CA VAL A 36 -18.96 -7.11 -8.57
C VAL A 36 -19.23 -8.01 -7.37
N LEU A 37 -19.21 -7.41 -6.18
CA LEU A 37 -19.59 -8.07 -4.92
C LEU A 37 -21.10 -7.93 -4.65
N VAL A 38 -21.65 -6.76 -4.95
CA VAL A 38 -23.09 -6.48 -4.78
C VAL A 38 -23.56 -5.67 -5.97
N ASN A 39 -24.53 -6.21 -6.70
CA ASN A 39 -25.15 -5.52 -7.83
C ASN A 39 -26.29 -4.61 -7.36
N LYS A 40 -25.92 -3.41 -6.90
CA LYS A 40 -26.87 -2.41 -6.40
C LYS A 40 -27.33 -1.47 -7.52
N SER A 41 -28.64 -1.28 -7.66
CA SER A 41 -29.24 -0.24 -8.49
C SER A 41 -29.94 0.81 -7.61
N MET A 42 -29.68 2.10 -7.87
CA MET A 42 -30.29 3.21 -7.12
C MET A 42 -31.23 4.01 -8.03
N PRO A 43 -32.40 4.45 -7.55
CA PRO A 43 -33.29 5.31 -8.33
C PRO A 43 -32.59 6.66 -8.57
N THR A 44 -32.60 7.12 -9.82
CA THR A 44 -32.07 8.44 -10.17
C THR A 44 -33.14 9.45 -9.81
N VAL A 45 -33.02 10.08 -8.65
CA VAL A 45 -33.92 11.17 -8.26
C VAL A 45 -33.56 12.39 -9.12
N THR A 46 -34.21 12.51 -10.28
CA THR A 46 -34.00 13.61 -11.23
C THR A 46 -34.84 14.85 -10.90
N GLN A 47 -35.79 14.76 -9.96
CA GLN A 47 -36.65 15.87 -9.57
C GLN A 47 -36.87 15.88 -8.05
N THR A 48 -36.61 17.02 -7.40
CA THR A 48 -37.32 17.39 -6.17
C THR A 48 -38.81 17.40 -6.54
N PRO A 49 -39.70 16.69 -5.83
CA PRO A 49 -41.11 16.72 -6.17
C PRO A 49 -41.63 18.16 -6.01
N LEU A 50 -41.88 18.84 -7.12
CA LEU A 50 -42.79 19.97 -7.14
C LEU A 50 -44.19 19.39 -6.92
N GLU A 51 -44.87 19.86 -5.88
CA GLU A 51 -46.26 19.49 -5.57
C GLU A 51 -47.13 19.70 -6.82
N GLY A 52 -47.62 18.61 -7.43
CA GLY A 52 -48.65 18.69 -8.48
C GLY A 52 -48.47 17.81 -9.74
N SER A 53 -47.35 17.12 -9.94
CA SER A 53 -47.19 16.22 -11.11
C SER A 53 -47.77 14.83 -10.85
N SER A 54 -49.01 14.61 -11.30
CA SER A 54 -49.80 13.37 -11.17
C SER A 54 -49.52 12.33 -12.27
N VAL A 55 -48.29 12.22 -12.76
CA VAL A 55 -47.92 11.13 -13.69
C VAL A 55 -47.13 10.08 -12.90
N PRO A 56 -47.60 8.83 -12.80
CA PRO A 56 -46.83 7.75 -12.17
C PRO A 56 -45.66 7.40 -13.11
N GLN A 57 -44.57 8.15 -13.02
CA GLN A 57 -43.35 7.85 -13.74
C GLN A 57 -42.69 6.64 -13.08
N GLN A 58 -42.49 5.57 -13.84
CA GLN A 58 -41.70 4.44 -13.37
C GLN A 58 -40.31 4.97 -12.94
N PRO A 59 -39.83 4.63 -11.74
CA PRO A 59 -38.55 5.13 -11.27
C PRO A 59 -37.43 4.63 -12.19
N GLN A 60 -36.69 5.56 -12.78
CA GLN A 60 -35.52 5.23 -13.58
C GLN A 60 -34.35 4.87 -12.66
N TYR A 61 -33.82 3.66 -12.79
CA TYR A 61 -32.70 3.19 -11.99
C TYR A 61 -31.35 3.43 -12.70
N LYS A 62 -30.34 3.74 -11.89
CA LYS A 62 -28.93 3.78 -12.29
C LYS A 62 -28.15 2.76 -11.48
N ASP A 63 -27.38 1.93 -12.16
CA ASP A 63 -26.54 0.93 -11.52
C ASP A 63 -25.34 1.58 -10.80
N VAL A 64 -25.15 1.19 -9.55
CA VAL A 64 -24.06 1.62 -8.67
C VAL A 64 -23.42 0.40 -7.98
N PRO A 65 -22.86 -0.54 -8.77
CA PRO A 65 -22.34 -1.78 -8.24
C PRO A 65 -21.16 -1.55 -7.30
N VAL A 66 -21.07 -2.37 -6.25
CA VAL A 66 -19.91 -2.39 -5.36
C VAL A 66 -18.92 -3.41 -5.90
N THR A 67 -17.80 -2.93 -6.43
CA THR A 67 -16.76 -3.79 -7.04
C THR A 67 -15.59 -4.04 -6.11
N TYR A 68 -15.02 -5.24 -6.17
CA TYR A 68 -13.75 -5.54 -5.53
C TYR A 68 -12.59 -4.81 -6.22
N LYS A 69 -11.74 -4.15 -5.43
CA LYS A 69 -10.55 -3.44 -5.90
C LYS A 69 -9.34 -3.94 -5.12
N GLY A 70 -8.59 -4.85 -5.72
CA GLY A 70 -7.40 -5.44 -5.13
C GLY A 70 -6.53 -6.06 -6.21
N ALA A 71 -5.21 -6.05 -5.99
CA ALA A 71 -4.26 -6.64 -6.94
C ALA A 71 -4.24 -8.17 -6.88
N THR A 72 -4.57 -8.73 -5.70
CA THR A 72 -4.62 -10.18 -5.46
C THR A 72 -6.06 -10.62 -5.26
N ASP A 73 -6.31 -11.89 -5.51
CA ASP A 73 -7.61 -12.50 -5.41
C ASP A 73 -8.00 -12.69 -3.94
N SER A 74 -9.30 -12.63 -3.67
CA SER A 74 -9.86 -12.88 -2.33
C SER A 74 -10.93 -13.94 -2.38
N TYR A 75 -11.12 -14.67 -1.29
CA TYR A 75 -12.25 -15.56 -1.13
C TYR A 75 -13.33 -14.87 -0.30
N ILE A 76 -14.59 -15.05 -0.68
CA ILE A 76 -15.73 -14.62 0.14
C ILE A 76 -15.92 -15.67 1.22
N GLU A 77 -15.77 -15.30 2.48
CA GLU A 77 -15.92 -16.24 3.59
C GLU A 77 -17.33 -16.21 4.18
N LYS A 78 -17.89 -15.01 4.32
CA LYS A 78 -19.22 -14.83 4.91
C LYS A 78 -19.90 -13.61 4.31
N VAL A 79 -21.17 -13.79 3.96
CA VAL A 79 -22.09 -12.70 3.64
C VAL A 79 -23.11 -12.59 4.76
N MET A 80 -23.31 -11.38 5.26
CA MET A 80 -24.28 -11.09 6.31
C MET A 80 -25.21 -9.99 5.83
N ILE A 81 -26.51 -10.25 5.92
CA ILE A 81 -27.58 -9.32 5.63
C ILE A 81 -28.26 -8.98 6.96
N SER A 82 -28.31 -7.70 7.30
CA SER A 82 -29.00 -7.19 8.49
C SER A 82 -29.86 -6.00 8.08
N SER A 83 -30.97 -5.79 8.77
CA SER A 83 -31.78 -4.59 8.65
C SER A 83 -31.73 -3.77 9.94
N ASN A 84 -31.76 -2.45 9.80
CA ASN A 84 -31.99 -1.55 10.93
C ASN A 84 -33.49 -1.34 11.16
N ALA A 85 -33.85 -0.63 12.24
CA ALA A 85 -35.26 -0.26 12.53
C ALA A 85 -35.89 0.65 11.47
N GLU A 86 -35.07 1.31 10.63
CA GLU A 86 -35.50 2.18 9.52
C GLU A 86 -35.66 1.41 8.19
N ASP A 87 -35.76 0.08 8.23
CA ASP A 87 -35.81 -0.80 7.04
C ASP A 87 -34.61 -0.65 6.08
N ALA A 88 -33.51 -0.05 6.55
CA ALA A 88 -32.28 0.06 5.80
C ALA A 88 -31.52 -1.28 5.84
N PHE A 89 -31.37 -1.93 4.67
CA PHE A 89 -30.57 -3.13 4.52
C PHE A 89 -29.07 -2.83 4.51
N LEU A 90 -28.34 -3.51 5.39
CA LEU A 90 -26.88 -3.51 5.51
C LEU A 90 -26.35 -4.88 5.10
N ILE A 91 -25.51 -4.89 4.07
CA ILE A 91 -24.81 -6.09 3.59
C ILE A 91 -23.35 -5.96 4.01
N LYS A 92 -22.87 -6.86 4.87
CA LYS A 92 -21.45 -6.98 5.24
C LYS A 92 -20.87 -8.25 4.62
N ILE A 93 -19.76 -8.09 3.89
CA ILE A 93 -19.07 -9.19 3.23
C ILE A 93 -17.69 -9.32 3.87
N LEU A 94 -17.38 -10.51 4.39
CA LEU A 94 -16.06 -10.85 4.90
C LEU A 94 -15.23 -11.47 3.77
N LEU A 95 -14.17 -10.77 3.39
CA LEU A 95 -13.20 -11.23 2.39
C LEU A 95 -11.95 -11.75 3.10
N ARG A 96 -11.47 -12.92 2.68
CA ARG A 96 -10.28 -13.57 3.22
C ARG A 96 -9.21 -13.73 2.15
N GLN A 97 -7.97 -13.45 2.53
CA GLN A 97 -6.79 -13.67 1.70
C GLN A 97 -5.75 -14.45 2.52
N THR A 98 -5.35 -15.61 2.02
CA THR A 98 -4.24 -16.38 2.61
C THR A 98 -2.94 -15.96 1.95
N ARG A 99 -2.02 -15.42 2.73
CA ARG A 99 -0.74 -14.88 2.22
C ARG A 99 0.44 -15.61 2.83
N ARG A 100 1.21 -16.29 1.99
CA ARG A 100 2.49 -16.90 2.36
C ARG A 100 3.54 -15.79 2.58
N PRO A 101 4.43 -15.89 3.58
CA PRO A 101 5.54 -14.95 3.70
C PRO A 101 6.42 -14.90 2.46
N GLU A 102 6.74 -13.68 2.03
CA GLU A 102 7.57 -13.39 0.86
C GLU A 102 8.69 -12.38 1.20
N ILE A 103 9.62 -12.18 0.26
CA ILE A 103 10.71 -11.21 0.42
C ILE A 103 10.10 -9.81 0.62
N GLY A 104 10.55 -9.10 1.66
CA GLY A 104 9.98 -7.80 2.02
C GLY A 104 8.97 -7.85 3.19
N ASP A 105 8.53 -9.03 3.61
CA ASP A 105 7.68 -9.16 4.80
C ASP A 105 8.43 -8.88 6.11
N LYS A 106 7.73 -8.25 7.05
CA LYS A 106 8.31 -7.77 8.30
C LYS A 106 8.08 -8.73 9.46
N PHE A 107 9.16 -9.05 10.16
CA PHE A 107 9.18 -9.86 11.36
C PHE A 107 9.78 -9.09 12.53
N SER A 108 9.50 -9.52 13.75
CA SER A 108 10.10 -8.99 14.97
C SER A 108 10.41 -10.11 15.94
N SER A 109 11.56 -10.05 16.61
CA SER A 109 11.70 -10.75 17.88
C SER A 109 10.92 -10.02 18.97
N ARG A 110 10.78 -10.68 20.13
CA ARG A 110 10.21 -10.06 21.35
C ARG A 110 11.07 -8.92 21.92
N HIS A 111 12.30 -8.75 21.46
CA HIS A 111 13.29 -7.79 21.97
C HIS A 111 13.43 -6.54 21.09
N GLY A 112 12.40 -6.19 20.34
CA GLY A 112 12.42 -5.02 19.45
C GLY A 112 13.34 -5.14 18.24
N GLN A 113 13.93 -6.32 17.99
CA GLN A 113 14.76 -6.59 16.82
C GLN A 113 13.84 -6.86 15.62
N LYS A 114 13.38 -5.78 14.99
CA LYS A 114 12.57 -5.80 13.77
C LYS A 114 13.48 -6.02 12.56
N GLY A 115 13.08 -6.91 11.68
CA GLY A 115 13.78 -7.22 10.44
C GLY A 115 12.80 -7.45 9.30
N VAL A 116 13.29 -7.37 8.08
CA VAL A 116 12.56 -7.70 6.85
C VAL A 116 13.18 -8.97 6.27
N CYS A 117 12.38 -9.86 5.68
CA CYS A 117 12.90 -11.02 4.95
C CYS A 117 13.73 -10.54 3.75
N GLY A 118 15.04 -10.79 3.78
CA GLY A 118 15.98 -10.38 2.73
C GLY A 118 16.21 -11.45 1.66
N LEU A 119 16.20 -12.73 2.06
CA LEU A 119 16.42 -13.86 1.17
C LEU A 119 15.62 -15.06 1.69
N ILE A 120 15.05 -15.84 0.75
CA ILE A 120 14.42 -17.14 1.02
C ILE A 120 15.30 -18.16 0.30
N VAL A 121 15.97 -19.02 1.06
CA VAL A 121 16.84 -20.07 0.52
C VAL A 121 16.16 -21.44 0.63
N PRO A 122 16.45 -22.37 -0.29
CA PRO A 122 16.11 -23.78 -0.14
C PRO A 122 16.70 -24.38 1.14
N GLN A 123 16.11 -25.49 1.59
CA GLN A 123 16.57 -26.19 2.79
C GLN A 123 17.95 -26.82 2.62
N GLU A 124 18.29 -27.28 1.41
CA GLU A 124 19.59 -27.91 1.09
C GLU A 124 20.78 -26.95 1.23
N ASP A 125 20.58 -25.66 0.98
CA ASP A 125 21.63 -24.64 1.10
C ASP A 125 21.83 -24.17 2.55
N MET A 126 20.90 -24.48 3.45
CA MET A 126 20.99 -24.07 4.85
C MET A 126 22.07 -24.89 5.57
N PRO A 127 22.84 -24.26 6.47
CA PRO A 127 23.78 -24.98 7.30
C PRO A 127 23.03 -25.90 8.28
N PHE A 128 23.59 -27.07 8.58
CA PHE A 128 22.95 -28.07 9.42
C PHE A 128 23.87 -28.51 10.57
N CYS A 129 23.29 -28.78 11.73
CA CYS A 129 23.99 -29.37 12.87
C CYS A 129 24.16 -30.88 12.67
N ASP A 130 25.02 -31.54 13.45
CA ASP A 130 25.24 -33.01 13.39
C ASP A 130 23.97 -33.85 13.62
N THR A 131 22.97 -33.26 14.28
CA THR A 131 21.65 -33.86 14.51
C THR A 131 20.71 -33.72 13.30
N GLY A 132 21.13 -33.04 12.24
CA GLY A 132 20.34 -32.77 11.03
C GLY A 132 19.46 -31.52 11.10
N ILE A 133 19.52 -30.76 12.21
CA ILE A 133 18.69 -29.55 12.37
C ILE A 133 19.26 -28.41 11.51
N CYS A 134 18.42 -27.83 10.65
CA CYS A 134 18.69 -26.62 9.89
C CYS A 134 17.85 -25.43 10.41
N PRO A 135 18.34 -24.18 10.34
CA PRO A 135 17.64 -23.03 10.89
C PRO A 135 16.45 -22.58 10.04
N ASP A 136 15.34 -22.20 10.67
CA ASP A 136 14.22 -21.54 9.97
C ASP A 136 14.53 -20.08 9.63
N ILE A 137 15.22 -19.37 10.53
CA ILE A 137 15.56 -17.95 10.40
C ILE A 137 17.01 -17.75 10.81
N VAL A 138 17.81 -17.18 9.91
CA VAL A 138 19.18 -16.73 10.21
C VAL A 138 19.16 -15.25 10.58
N MET A 139 19.72 -14.91 11.75
CA MET A 139 19.89 -13.52 12.18
C MET A 139 21.35 -13.14 12.20
N ASN A 140 21.65 -11.99 11.58
CA ASN A 140 23.00 -11.43 11.60
C ASN A 140 23.38 -10.94 13.03
N PRO A 141 24.57 -11.33 13.55
CA PRO A 141 25.02 -10.92 14.88
C PRO A 141 25.30 -9.42 15.04
N HIS A 142 25.47 -8.64 13.96
CA HIS A 142 25.75 -7.20 14.05
C HIS A 142 24.67 -6.39 14.78
N GLY A 143 23.44 -6.92 14.89
CA GLY A 143 22.36 -6.28 15.62
C GLY A 143 22.51 -6.30 17.15
N PHE A 144 23.39 -7.14 17.72
CA PHE A 144 23.52 -7.30 19.17
C PHE A 144 24.43 -6.25 19.84
N PRO A 145 25.66 -5.97 19.36
CA PRO A 145 26.58 -5.10 20.09
C PRO A 145 26.05 -3.67 20.28
N SER A 146 25.46 -3.09 19.23
CA SER A 146 24.95 -1.71 19.27
C SER A 146 23.64 -1.57 20.06
N ARG A 147 22.75 -2.57 20.01
CA ARG A 147 21.43 -2.50 20.65
C ARG A 147 21.41 -3.10 22.06
N MET A 148 22.46 -3.81 22.45
CA MET A 148 22.64 -4.42 23.78
C MET A 148 21.45 -5.31 24.21
N THR A 149 20.79 -5.98 23.26
CA THR A 149 19.65 -6.86 23.54
C THR A 149 20.09 -8.25 24.02
N VAL A 150 20.79 -8.31 25.15
CA VAL A 150 21.33 -9.55 25.74
C VAL A 150 20.21 -10.53 26.12
N GLY A 151 19.02 -10.02 26.45
CA GLY A 151 17.85 -10.84 26.76
C GLY A 151 17.47 -11.83 25.65
N LYS A 152 17.76 -11.51 24.38
CA LYS A 152 17.52 -12.43 23.26
C LYS A 152 18.48 -13.63 23.27
N LEU A 153 19.72 -13.40 23.69
CA LEU A 153 20.70 -14.48 23.83
C LEU A 153 20.26 -15.41 24.96
N ILE A 154 19.87 -14.85 26.11
CA ILE A 154 19.38 -15.65 27.25
C ILE A 154 18.08 -16.40 26.90
N GLU A 155 17.16 -15.80 26.14
CA GLU A 155 15.93 -16.45 25.66
C GLU A 155 16.24 -17.70 24.83
N LEU A 156 17.22 -17.62 23.91
CA LEU A 156 17.61 -18.75 23.08
C LEU A 156 18.17 -19.90 23.93
N LEU A 157 19.02 -19.59 24.91
CA LEU A 157 19.61 -20.59 25.80
C LEU A 157 18.54 -21.30 26.64
N ALA A 158 17.67 -20.53 27.30
CA ALA A 158 16.58 -21.07 28.11
C ALA A 158 15.55 -21.83 27.27
N GLY A 159 15.27 -21.35 26.05
CA GLY A 159 14.40 -22.05 25.11
C GLY A 159 14.96 -23.40 24.70
N LYS A 160 16.27 -23.48 24.40
CA LYS A 160 16.94 -24.72 24.02
C LYS A 160 16.94 -25.74 25.16
N ALA A 161 17.33 -25.34 26.37
CA ALA A 161 17.30 -26.24 27.53
C ALA A 161 15.86 -26.72 27.82
N GLY A 162 14.89 -25.81 27.75
CA GLY A 162 13.49 -26.13 28.02
C GLY A 162 12.91 -27.19 27.09
N VAL A 163 13.18 -27.11 25.77
CA VAL A 163 12.66 -28.12 24.83
C VAL A 163 13.32 -29.48 24.99
N LEU A 164 14.57 -29.54 25.48
CA LEU A 164 15.28 -30.80 25.73
C LEU A 164 14.80 -31.48 27.01
N ASP A 165 14.59 -30.72 28.09
CA ASP A 165 14.08 -31.21 29.37
C ASP A 165 12.54 -31.36 29.43
N GLY A 166 11.82 -30.90 28.40
CA GLY A 166 10.35 -30.84 28.43
C GLY A 166 9.78 -29.81 29.42
N ARG A 167 10.51 -28.72 29.67
CA ARG A 167 10.17 -27.65 30.62
C ARG A 167 9.91 -26.31 29.93
N PHE A 168 9.01 -25.52 30.49
CA PHE A 168 8.86 -24.11 30.13
C PHE A 168 9.62 -23.23 31.12
N HIS A 169 10.74 -22.65 30.69
CA HIS A 169 11.49 -21.70 31.52
C HIS A 169 10.81 -20.33 31.59
N TYR A 170 10.90 -19.70 32.77
CA TYR A 170 10.34 -18.37 33.02
C TYR A 170 11.42 -17.30 32.87
N GLY A 171 11.13 -16.28 32.05
CA GLY A 171 11.95 -15.08 31.86
C GLY A 171 11.32 -13.82 32.46
N THR A 172 10.70 -13.93 33.64
CA THR A 172 9.97 -12.83 34.30
C THR A 172 10.91 -11.69 34.70
N ALA A 173 10.43 -10.44 34.60
CA ALA A 173 11.20 -9.26 34.99
C ALA A 173 11.70 -9.37 36.44
N PHE A 174 12.97 -8.96 36.66
CA PHE A 174 13.67 -9.03 37.96
C PHE A 174 13.79 -10.42 38.58
N GLY A 175 13.44 -11.49 37.85
CA GLY A 175 13.47 -12.87 38.31
C GLY A 175 13.88 -13.82 37.19
N GLY A 176 13.19 -14.96 37.12
CA GLY A 176 13.38 -15.98 36.09
C GLY A 176 14.54 -16.95 36.34
N SER A 177 14.61 -17.97 35.47
CA SER A 177 15.64 -19.01 35.50
C SER A 177 17.03 -18.41 35.26
N LYS A 178 18.01 -18.81 36.06
CA LYS A 178 19.37 -18.28 35.95
C LYS A 178 20.13 -18.99 34.84
N VAL A 179 21.07 -18.27 34.21
CA VAL A 179 21.89 -18.81 33.13
C VAL A 179 22.69 -20.04 33.57
N LYS A 180 23.16 -20.08 34.83
CA LYS A 180 23.93 -21.22 35.37
C LYS A 180 23.14 -22.52 35.30
N ASP A 181 21.91 -22.51 35.81
CA ASP A 181 21.02 -23.67 35.82
C ASP A 181 20.74 -24.18 34.39
N VAL A 182 20.47 -23.24 33.47
CA VAL A 182 20.21 -23.53 32.06
C VAL A 182 21.44 -24.11 31.36
N CYS A 183 22.65 -23.64 31.68
CA CYS A 183 23.89 -24.20 31.15
C CYS A 183 24.08 -25.66 31.60
N GLU A 184 23.78 -25.99 32.85
CA GLU A 184 23.88 -27.36 33.37
C GLU A 184 22.86 -28.29 32.71
N ASP A 185 21.65 -27.80 32.48
CA ASP A 185 20.60 -28.53 31.77
C ASP A 185 21.03 -28.85 30.32
N LEU A 186 21.71 -27.92 29.62
CA LEU A 186 22.27 -28.19 28.28
C LEU A 186 23.38 -29.25 28.31
N ILE A 187 24.30 -29.17 29.28
CA ILE A 187 25.38 -30.15 29.44
C ILE A 187 24.81 -31.56 29.68
N ARG A 188 23.74 -31.66 30.49
CA ARG A 188 23.07 -32.95 30.79
C ARG A 188 22.58 -33.66 29.52
N HIS A 189 22.19 -32.89 28.50
CA HIS A 189 21.72 -33.40 27.20
C HIS A 189 22.83 -33.47 26.14
N GLY A 190 24.10 -33.31 26.53
CA GLY A 190 25.24 -33.42 25.61
C GLY A 190 25.46 -32.19 24.72
N TYR A 191 24.79 -31.07 24.99
CA TYR A 191 25.02 -29.81 24.29
C TYR A 191 26.07 -28.96 24.99
N ASN A 192 26.64 -28.01 24.25
CA ASN A 192 27.54 -27.01 24.80
C ASN A 192 26.82 -26.13 25.83
N TYR A 193 27.49 -25.81 26.94
CA TYR A 193 26.99 -24.93 28.00
C TYR A 193 26.61 -23.54 27.49
N LEU A 194 27.27 -23.04 26.45
CA LEU A 194 26.93 -21.77 25.80
C LEU A 194 25.93 -21.91 24.66
N GLY A 195 25.33 -23.07 24.40
CA GLY A 195 24.38 -23.27 23.30
C GLY A 195 24.94 -23.01 21.89
N LYS A 196 26.26 -22.98 21.74
CA LYS A 196 26.93 -22.90 20.44
C LYS A 196 27.18 -24.31 19.93
N ASP A 197 26.70 -24.61 18.73
CA ASP A 197 26.79 -25.92 18.10
C ASP A 197 27.86 -25.93 17.01
N TYR A 198 28.38 -27.12 16.73
CA TYR A 198 29.16 -27.40 15.53
C TYR A 198 28.19 -27.56 14.35
N VAL A 199 28.51 -26.88 13.25
CA VAL A 199 27.60 -26.73 12.11
C VAL A 199 28.38 -26.86 10.81
N THR A 200 27.82 -27.63 9.88
CA THR A 200 28.38 -27.85 8.55
C THR A 200 27.67 -26.98 7.51
N SER A 201 28.43 -26.44 6.57
CA SER A 201 27.91 -25.65 5.46
C SER A 201 27.13 -26.53 4.49
N GLY A 202 25.86 -26.19 4.21
CA GLY A 202 25.05 -26.90 3.21
C GLY A 202 25.56 -26.73 1.78
N ILE A 203 26.26 -25.63 1.49
CA ILE A 203 26.75 -25.30 0.14
C ILE A 203 28.03 -26.06 -0.19
N THR A 204 28.99 -26.08 0.73
CA THR A 204 30.33 -26.67 0.49
C THR A 204 30.48 -28.06 1.07
N GLY A 205 29.63 -28.44 2.04
CA GLY A 205 29.77 -29.68 2.79
C GLY A 205 30.89 -29.64 3.84
N GLU A 206 31.63 -28.54 3.93
CA GLU A 206 32.72 -28.36 4.90
C GLU A 206 32.20 -27.76 6.22
N PRO A 207 32.82 -28.10 7.37
CA PRO A 207 32.43 -27.51 8.64
C PRO A 207 32.77 -26.03 8.71
N LEU A 208 31.90 -25.25 9.36
CA LEU A 208 32.15 -23.83 9.58
C LEU A 208 33.28 -23.65 10.61
N GLU A 209 34.18 -22.70 10.34
CA GLU A 209 35.33 -22.43 11.23
C GLU A 209 34.92 -21.99 12.64
N ALA A 210 33.79 -21.28 12.75
CA ALA A 210 33.26 -20.78 14.01
C ALA A 210 31.98 -21.52 14.42
N TYR A 211 31.85 -21.80 15.71
CA TYR A 211 30.62 -22.36 16.27
C TYR A 211 29.45 -21.38 16.13
N ILE A 212 28.30 -21.92 15.74
CA ILE A 212 27.10 -21.15 15.48
C ILE A 212 26.18 -21.20 16.69
N TYR A 213 25.64 -20.05 17.07
CA TYR A 213 24.70 -19.95 18.18
C TYR A 213 23.31 -20.37 17.72
N PHE A 214 22.79 -21.47 18.28
CA PHE A 214 21.64 -22.18 17.72
C PHE A 214 20.63 -22.55 18.79
N GLY A 215 19.35 -22.24 18.57
CA GLY A 215 18.26 -22.58 19.47
C GLY A 215 16.95 -21.87 19.13
N PRO A 216 15.84 -22.26 19.80
CA PRO A 216 14.52 -21.72 19.51
C PRO A 216 14.38 -20.29 20.01
N VAL A 217 13.84 -19.42 19.15
CA VAL A 217 13.54 -18.02 19.48
C VAL A 217 12.13 -17.70 19.02
N TYR A 218 11.36 -17.02 19.87
CA TYR A 218 10.01 -16.63 19.50
C TYR A 218 10.00 -15.42 18.56
N TYR A 219 9.59 -15.64 17.31
CA TYR A 219 9.40 -14.60 16.30
C TYR A 219 7.92 -14.28 16.09
N GLN A 220 7.64 -13.01 15.85
CA GLN A 220 6.32 -12.48 15.58
C GLN A 220 6.28 -11.92 14.16
N LYS A 221 5.33 -12.38 13.33
CA LYS A 221 5.05 -11.77 12.02
C LYS A 221 4.27 -10.47 12.25
N LEU A 222 4.69 -9.38 11.62
CA LEU A 222 4.04 -8.08 11.76
C LEU A 222 3.07 -7.81 10.61
N LYS A 223 2.10 -6.92 10.84
CA LYS A 223 1.10 -6.50 9.84
C LYS A 223 1.64 -5.82 8.58
N HIS A 224 2.91 -5.41 8.57
CA HIS A 224 3.50 -4.68 7.46
C HIS A 224 4.05 -5.68 6.44
N MET A 225 3.21 -6.06 5.48
CA MET A 225 3.56 -6.92 4.36
C MET A 225 3.84 -6.10 3.11
N VAL A 226 4.71 -6.60 2.23
CA VAL A 226 5.15 -5.88 1.03
C VAL A 226 4.03 -5.70 0.00
N LEU A 227 3.16 -6.70 -0.15
CA LEU A 227 2.00 -6.68 -1.05
C LEU A 227 1.06 -5.48 -0.74
N ASP A 228 0.89 -5.15 0.54
CA ASP A 228 0.09 -3.99 0.97
C ASP A 228 0.82 -2.65 0.83
N LYS A 229 2.09 -2.65 0.42
CA LYS A 229 2.90 -1.44 0.26
C LYS A 229 3.28 -1.16 -1.18
N MET A 230 3.24 -2.16 -2.08
CA MET A 230 3.50 -1.95 -3.49
C MET A 230 2.50 -0.95 -4.09
N HIS A 231 3.02 0.15 -4.64
CA HIS A 231 2.22 1.20 -5.25
C HIS A 231 2.95 1.77 -6.46
N ALA A 232 2.26 1.88 -7.57
CA ALA A 232 2.79 2.41 -8.82
C ALA A 232 1.68 3.18 -9.53
N ARG A 233 2.06 4.27 -10.21
CA ARG A 233 1.16 5.11 -11.00
C ARG A 233 1.87 5.53 -12.28
N ALA A 234 1.24 5.27 -13.42
CA ALA A 234 1.69 5.80 -14.71
C ALA A 234 0.98 7.13 -15.02
N ARG A 235 -0.30 7.06 -15.36
CA ARG A 235 -1.23 8.19 -15.46
C ARG A 235 -2.52 7.78 -14.78
N GLY A 236 -3.24 8.74 -14.22
CA GLY A 236 -4.41 8.45 -13.41
C GLY A 236 -5.31 9.66 -13.27
N PRO A 237 -6.40 9.54 -12.48
CA PRO A 237 -7.34 10.62 -12.26
C PRO A 237 -6.64 11.85 -11.67
N ARG A 238 -7.18 13.02 -12.00
CA ARG A 238 -6.72 14.32 -11.51
C ARG A 238 -7.80 14.95 -10.65
N ALA A 239 -7.39 15.72 -9.66
CA ALA A 239 -8.31 16.53 -8.87
C ALA A 239 -9.02 17.56 -9.76
N VAL A 240 -10.30 17.79 -9.54
CA VAL A 240 -11.09 18.72 -10.38
C VAL A 240 -10.61 20.17 -10.20
N LEU A 241 -10.34 20.57 -8.96
CA LEU A 241 -9.93 21.95 -8.63
C LEU A 241 -8.53 22.27 -9.18
N THR A 242 -7.52 21.51 -8.77
CA THR A 242 -6.11 21.81 -9.05
C THR A 242 -5.56 21.10 -10.29
N ARG A 243 -6.29 20.14 -10.87
CA ARG A 243 -5.84 19.28 -11.99
C ARG A 243 -4.53 18.52 -11.73
N GLN A 244 -4.12 18.42 -10.47
CA GLN A 244 -2.97 17.64 -10.04
C GLN A 244 -3.35 16.16 -9.87
N PRO A 245 -2.37 15.24 -9.88
CA PRO A 245 -2.56 13.87 -9.45
C PRO A 245 -3.33 13.77 -8.12
N THR A 246 -4.30 12.86 -8.05
CA THR A 246 -5.01 12.54 -6.80
C THR A 246 -4.05 12.11 -5.68
N GLU A 247 -4.46 12.33 -4.43
CA GLU A 247 -3.73 11.86 -3.25
C GLU A 247 -4.20 10.47 -2.81
N GLY A 248 -3.26 9.68 -2.27
CA GLY A 248 -3.54 8.41 -1.60
C GLY A 248 -3.66 7.20 -2.53
N ARG A 249 -3.17 6.05 -2.04
CA ARG A 249 -3.15 4.77 -2.79
C ARG A 249 -4.53 4.29 -3.23
N SER A 250 -5.56 4.47 -2.40
CA SER A 250 -6.93 4.04 -2.69
C SER A 250 -7.58 4.78 -3.87
N ARG A 251 -7.07 5.97 -4.21
CA ARG A 251 -7.54 6.82 -5.31
C ARG A 251 -6.57 6.83 -6.50
N ASP A 252 -5.74 5.79 -6.61
CA ASP A 252 -4.69 5.69 -7.62
C ASP A 252 -3.76 6.91 -7.60
N GLY A 253 -3.44 7.39 -6.40
CA GLY A 253 -2.75 8.65 -6.17
C GLY A 253 -1.28 8.64 -6.60
N GLY A 254 -0.73 9.81 -6.90
CA GLY A 254 0.71 9.96 -7.19
C GLY A 254 1.56 9.95 -5.92
N LEU A 255 2.87 9.78 -6.09
CA LEU A 255 3.83 10.12 -5.03
C LEU A 255 4.12 11.61 -5.06
N ARG A 256 4.30 12.18 -3.88
CA ARG A 256 4.56 13.62 -3.72
C ARG A 256 6.05 13.88 -3.76
N LEU A 257 6.46 14.84 -4.59
CA LEU A 257 7.75 15.50 -4.49
C LEU A 257 7.53 16.76 -3.65
N GLY A 258 8.00 16.75 -2.41
CA GLY A 258 7.80 17.82 -1.45
C GLY A 258 8.86 18.91 -1.56
N GLU A 259 8.80 19.84 -0.62
CA GLU A 259 9.73 20.98 -0.56
C GLU A 259 11.17 20.52 -0.29
N MET A 260 11.34 19.55 0.62
CA MET A 260 12.66 18.99 0.93
C MET A 260 13.26 18.26 -0.27
N GLU A 261 12.46 17.47 -1.00
CA GLU A 261 12.95 16.77 -2.20
C GLU A 261 13.30 17.75 -3.33
N ARG A 262 12.56 18.86 -3.47
CA ARG A 262 12.91 19.93 -4.40
C ARG A 262 14.28 20.52 -4.07
N ASP A 263 14.53 20.81 -2.80
CA ASP A 263 15.80 21.42 -2.38
C ASP A 263 16.98 20.48 -2.63
N CYS A 264 16.80 19.16 -2.46
CA CYS A 264 17.79 18.17 -2.89
C CYS A 264 18.11 18.27 -4.39
N LEU A 265 17.09 18.38 -5.25
CA LEU A 265 17.28 18.50 -6.71
C LEU A 265 17.97 19.81 -7.12
N ILE A 266 17.68 20.90 -6.41
CA ILE A 266 18.38 22.19 -6.59
C ILE A 266 19.86 22.03 -6.20
N GLY A 267 20.15 21.33 -5.10
CA GLY A 267 21.52 21.06 -4.67
C GLY A 267 22.38 20.31 -5.69
N TYR A 268 21.75 19.45 -6.51
CA TYR A 268 22.42 18.80 -7.65
C TYR A 268 22.58 19.70 -8.89
N GLY A 269 21.93 20.87 -8.94
CA GLY A 269 21.91 21.73 -10.13
C GLY A 269 21.09 21.17 -11.29
N ALA A 270 20.18 20.22 -11.03
CA ALA A 270 19.42 19.50 -12.06
C ALA A 270 18.18 20.31 -12.54
N SER A 271 18.40 21.45 -13.19
CA SER A 271 17.35 22.40 -13.59
C SER A 271 16.28 21.79 -14.51
N MET A 272 16.68 21.01 -15.52
CA MET A 272 15.73 20.40 -16.46
C MET A 272 14.91 19.29 -15.81
N LEU A 273 15.47 18.57 -14.83
CA LEU A 273 14.75 17.56 -14.07
C LEU A 273 13.68 18.19 -13.16
N LEU A 274 13.98 19.34 -12.56
CA LEU A 274 13.00 20.13 -11.81
C LEU A 274 11.83 20.56 -12.69
N LEU A 275 12.10 21.10 -13.88
CA LEU A 275 11.05 21.49 -14.84
C LEU A 275 10.18 20.28 -15.23
N GLU A 276 10.81 19.14 -15.47
CA GLU A 276 10.11 17.94 -15.90
C GLU A 276 9.22 17.37 -14.78
N ARG A 277 9.73 17.23 -13.56
CA ARG A 277 8.98 16.69 -12.42
C ARG A 277 7.90 17.64 -11.89
N LEU A 278 8.19 18.94 -11.78
CA LEU A 278 7.28 19.91 -11.14
C LEU A 278 6.26 20.54 -12.09
N MET A 279 6.50 20.52 -13.41
CA MET A 279 5.59 21.10 -14.40
C MET A 279 5.09 20.06 -15.41
N ILE A 280 6.00 19.43 -16.17
CA ILE A 280 5.63 18.57 -17.31
C ILE A 280 4.82 17.34 -16.86
N SER A 281 5.31 16.64 -15.84
CA SER A 281 4.70 15.41 -15.32
C SER A 281 3.60 15.62 -14.27
N SER A 282 3.27 16.87 -13.94
CA SER A 282 2.23 17.23 -12.96
C SER A 282 1.02 17.86 -13.64
N ASP A 283 1.08 19.15 -13.89
CA ASP A 283 -0.07 20.00 -14.21
C ASP A 283 0.25 21.04 -15.29
N ALA A 284 1.11 20.69 -16.27
CA ALA A 284 1.38 21.52 -17.43
C ALA A 284 0.08 21.95 -18.13
N PHE A 285 -0.04 23.26 -18.36
CA PHE A 285 -1.20 23.89 -18.99
C PHE A 285 -0.76 25.04 -19.89
N GLU A 286 -1.56 25.34 -20.91
CA GLU A 286 -1.34 26.46 -21.83
C GLU A 286 -2.41 27.52 -21.58
N VAL A 287 -1.97 28.76 -21.40
CA VAL A 287 -2.83 29.92 -21.16
C VAL A 287 -2.59 31.00 -22.19
N ASP A 288 -3.65 31.70 -22.57
CA ASP A 288 -3.53 32.90 -23.41
C ASP A 288 -3.26 34.11 -22.50
N VAL A 289 -2.23 34.88 -22.82
CA VAL A 289 -1.83 36.08 -22.08
C VAL A 289 -1.77 37.25 -23.05
N CYS A 290 -2.36 38.38 -22.68
CA CYS A 290 -2.26 39.60 -23.47
C CYS A 290 -0.95 40.35 -23.18
N GLY A 291 -0.12 40.57 -24.20
CA GLY A 291 1.15 41.28 -24.09
C GLY A 291 1.01 42.77 -23.73
N GLN A 292 -0.17 43.37 -23.94
CA GLN A 292 -0.40 44.79 -23.62
C GLN A 292 -0.85 45.00 -22.17
N CYS A 293 -1.87 44.28 -21.70
CA CYS A 293 -2.42 44.47 -20.33
C CYS A 293 -1.87 43.49 -19.29
N GLY A 294 -1.20 42.42 -19.73
CA GLY A 294 -0.60 41.39 -18.88
C GLY A 294 -1.59 40.45 -18.21
N LEU A 295 -2.87 40.46 -18.62
CA LEU A 295 -3.92 39.62 -18.07
C LEU A 295 -4.13 38.35 -18.90
N LEU A 296 -4.71 37.33 -18.26
CA LEU A 296 -5.13 36.10 -18.90
C LEU A 296 -6.35 36.35 -19.81
N GLY A 297 -6.33 35.80 -21.01
CA GLY A 297 -7.44 35.75 -21.96
C GLY A 297 -8.00 34.34 -22.11
N TYR A 298 -8.87 34.15 -23.09
CA TYR A 298 -9.36 32.83 -23.49
C TYR A 298 -9.58 32.79 -25.00
N SER A 299 -9.29 31.64 -25.62
CA SER A 299 -9.55 31.37 -27.04
C SER A 299 -8.98 32.44 -27.99
N GLY A 300 -7.76 32.93 -27.71
CA GLY A 300 -7.13 33.97 -28.52
C GLY A 300 -7.81 35.34 -28.43
N TRP A 301 -8.58 35.60 -27.38
CA TRP A 301 -9.26 36.88 -27.16
C TRP A 301 -8.95 37.46 -25.78
N CYS A 302 -8.56 38.73 -25.74
CA CYS A 302 -8.45 39.50 -24.50
C CYS A 302 -9.74 40.27 -24.25
N HIS A 303 -10.52 39.87 -23.25
CA HIS A 303 -11.78 40.56 -22.93
C HIS A 303 -11.57 42.00 -22.41
N TYR A 304 -10.44 42.26 -21.73
CA TYR A 304 -10.13 43.59 -21.19
C TYR A 304 -9.77 44.60 -22.28
N CYS A 305 -8.88 44.22 -23.21
CA CYS A 305 -8.48 45.06 -24.34
C CYS A 305 -9.45 44.99 -25.53
N LYS A 306 -10.39 44.03 -25.51
CA LYS A 306 -11.30 43.71 -26.61
C LYS A 306 -10.59 43.55 -27.95
N SER A 307 -9.45 42.86 -27.93
CA SER A 307 -8.63 42.60 -29.11
C SER A 307 -7.99 41.22 -29.06
N SER A 308 -7.67 40.71 -30.24
CA SER A 308 -7.01 39.42 -30.48
C SER A 308 -5.58 39.58 -31.01
N CYS A 309 -5.10 40.81 -31.26
CA CYS A 309 -3.78 41.03 -31.85
C CYS A 309 -2.60 40.83 -30.88
N HIS A 310 -2.81 41.03 -29.58
CA HIS A 310 -1.74 40.98 -28.57
C HIS A 310 -1.78 39.73 -27.70
N VAL A 311 -2.54 38.70 -28.07
CA VAL A 311 -2.62 37.46 -27.31
C VAL A 311 -1.49 36.50 -27.71
N SER A 312 -0.86 35.89 -26.71
CA SER A 312 0.17 34.87 -26.92
C SER A 312 -0.09 33.70 -25.98
N SER A 313 0.17 32.49 -26.46
CA SER A 313 0.05 31.27 -25.64
C SER A 313 1.33 31.04 -24.84
N LEU A 314 1.19 30.86 -23.53
CA LEU A 314 2.29 30.62 -22.59
C LEU A 314 2.08 29.27 -21.89
N ARG A 315 3.13 28.45 -21.80
CA ARG A 315 3.11 27.22 -20.99
C ARG A 315 3.41 27.55 -19.53
N ILE A 316 2.50 27.19 -18.62
CA ILE A 316 2.62 27.46 -17.19
C ILE A 316 2.02 26.30 -16.37
N PRO A 317 2.48 26.06 -15.12
CA PRO A 317 1.78 25.14 -14.22
C PRO A 317 0.35 25.61 -13.95
N TYR A 318 -0.62 24.68 -13.99
CA TYR A 318 -2.02 25.01 -13.74
C TYR A 318 -2.24 25.58 -12.33
N ALA A 319 -1.51 25.11 -11.33
CA ALA A 319 -1.54 25.68 -9.98
C ALA A 319 -1.21 27.19 -9.97
N CYS A 320 -0.26 27.63 -10.81
CA CYS A 320 0.08 29.05 -10.93
C CYS A 320 -1.04 29.85 -11.63
N LYS A 321 -1.65 29.29 -12.68
CA LYS A 321 -2.84 29.88 -13.31
C LYS A 321 -3.98 30.04 -12.30
N LEU A 322 -4.23 29.03 -11.47
CA LEU A 322 -5.27 29.06 -10.43
C LEU A 322 -4.96 30.15 -9.41
N LEU A 323 -3.72 30.23 -8.92
CA LEU A 323 -3.27 31.27 -8.00
C LEU A 323 -3.52 32.68 -8.55
N PHE A 324 -3.26 32.91 -9.85
CA PHE A 324 -3.53 34.22 -10.46
C PHE A 324 -5.02 34.59 -10.44
N GLN A 325 -5.92 33.62 -10.59
CA GLN A 325 -7.36 33.86 -10.51
C GLN A 325 -7.82 34.13 -9.06
N GLU A 326 -7.26 33.42 -8.09
CA GLU A 326 -7.51 33.63 -6.67
C GLU A 326 -7.04 35.04 -6.25
N LEU A 327 -5.82 35.43 -6.61
CA LEU A 327 -5.28 36.76 -6.33
C LEU A 327 -6.10 37.88 -6.99
N GLN A 328 -6.52 37.72 -8.25
CA GLN A 328 -7.37 38.70 -8.92
C GLN A 328 -8.72 38.87 -8.22
N SER A 329 -9.29 37.79 -7.69
CA SER A 329 -10.53 37.82 -6.92
C SER A 329 -10.37 38.58 -5.59
N MET A 330 -9.14 38.61 -5.06
CA MET A 330 -8.75 39.41 -3.89
C MET A 330 -8.26 40.82 -4.24
N ASN A 331 -8.45 41.25 -5.49
CA ASN A 331 -8.00 42.55 -6.02
C ASN A 331 -6.47 42.75 -6.02
N ILE A 332 -5.70 41.67 -6.04
CA ILE A 332 -4.25 41.67 -6.27
C ILE A 332 -4.04 41.23 -7.72
N ILE A 333 -3.58 42.15 -8.59
CA ILE A 333 -3.54 41.91 -10.04
C ILE A 333 -2.12 41.52 -10.49
N PRO A 334 -1.83 40.22 -10.74
CA PRO A 334 -0.54 39.79 -11.28
C PRO A 334 -0.49 40.07 -12.79
N ARG A 335 0.09 41.21 -13.19
CA ARG A 335 0.31 41.55 -14.61
C ARG A 335 1.59 40.92 -15.12
N LEU A 336 1.47 40.10 -16.16
CA LEU A 336 2.61 39.45 -16.81
C LEU A 336 3.20 40.35 -17.91
N LYS A 337 4.52 40.29 -18.07
CA LYS A 337 5.23 40.89 -19.21
C LYS A 337 5.93 39.78 -19.98
N LEU A 338 5.65 39.69 -21.28
CA LEU A 338 6.20 38.65 -22.15
C LEU A 338 7.41 39.18 -22.92
N ALA A 339 8.40 38.32 -23.10
CA ALA A 339 9.53 38.50 -24.00
C ALA A 339 9.61 37.30 -24.95
N LYS A 340 10.30 37.46 -26.08
CA LYS A 340 10.58 36.34 -26.99
C LYS A 340 11.58 35.40 -26.33
N TYR A 341 11.41 34.11 -26.60
CA TYR A 341 12.34 33.06 -26.11
C TYR A 341 13.60 32.94 -26.99
N ASN A 342 13.52 33.45 -28.22
CA ASN A 342 14.66 33.64 -29.10
C ASN A 342 15.17 35.08 -28.95
N GLU A 343 16.47 35.27 -29.18
CA GLU A 343 17.07 36.60 -29.37
C GLU A 343 16.45 37.36 -30.55
#